data_AF-A0A2J6QDD7-F1
#
_entry.id   AF-A0A2J6QDD7-F1
#
_cell.length_a   1.000
_cell.length_b   1.000
_cell.length_c   1.000
_cell.angle_alpha   90.00
_cell.angle_beta   90.00
_cell.angle_gamma   90.00
#
_symmetry.space_group_name_H-M   'P 1'
#
loop_
_entity.id
_entity.type
_entity.pdbx_description
1 polymer ?
#
loop_
_entity_poly.entity_id
_entity_poly.type
_entity_poly.pdbx_seq_one_letter_code
_entity_poly.pdbx_strand_id
1 'polypeptide(L)'
;MTKQQNSPKVRTRLNKKINESKTLTDTLIEILSCQLPAVSKIASTDICLLQETVLKSIGNMAAGLFESEGWTASNPFSITARDQTTGLSNTWQSIGDQTFGATRLARISQLGRGVEKLLSIFRDMETTMAVPDPSMLVKFWRMCRYIYDLCLIAKDFRILGLFFSHYGEMTMATRRPGADVYPVVRICAALYQILQKDPSALLDSLRIGYLKSIHSLKLFVGGDHATVLAMWSNYLKHWDTDAITHKLLLENYQVLLRESDRAFGPNSESSLSLLHRFAYLAHYSLNDDTLIKGLALDLVQRSSSRLPVGVGLEWCMDTQYFAFGSKALAIVYEAGGLHEEVQKSYNRAIAVLELGDSECQIRAEMLRGELAQYLGRRNGIGVTSTVFPSS
;
A
#
# COMPACT_ATOMS: atom_id res chain seq x y z
N MET A 1 -47.51 39.99 7.79
CA MET A 1 -46.30 40.26 6.99
C MET A 1 -45.19 39.35 7.49
N THR A 2 -45.02 38.19 6.85
CA THR A 2 -44.10 37.13 7.29
C THR A 2 -43.07 36.95 6.18
N LYS A 3 -41.83 37.37 6.41
CA LYS A 3 -40.74 37.28 5.42
C LYS A 3 -40.19 35.85 5.40
N GLN A 4 -40.45 35.16 4.30
CA GLN A 4 -39.85 33.87 3.95
C GLN A 4 -38.38 34.09 3.56
N GLN A 5 -37.44 33.59 4.36
CA GLN A 5 -36.02 33.54 4.02
C GLN A 5 -35.76 32.35 3.08
N ASN A 6 -35.47 32.64 1.82
CA ASN A 6 -34.99 31.65 0.86
C ASN A 6 -33.52 31.33 1.14
N SER A 7 -33.22 30.06 1.43
CA SER A 7 -31.87 29.54 1.50
C SER A 7 -31.27 29.39 0.08
N PRO A 8 -29.98 29.70 -0.12
CA PRO A 8 -29.35 29.56 -1.43
C PRO A 8 -29.10 28.09 -1.74
N LYS A 9 -29.70 27.59 -2.83
CA LYS A 9 -29.35 26.30 -3.43
C LYS A 9 -27.90 26.35 -3.91
N VAL A 10 -27.01 25.64 -3.21
CA VAL A 10 -25.65 25.37 -3.66
C VAL A 10 -25.73 24.47 -4.90
N ARG A 11 -25.57 25.08 -6.09
CA ARG A 11 -25.43 24.37 -7.36
C ARG A 11 -24.06 23.68 -7.39
N THR A 12 -24.05 22.36 -7.33
CA THR A 12 -22.89 21.51 -7.58
C THR A 12 -22.35 21.81 -8.99
N ARG A 13 -21.20 22.49 -9.07
CA ARG A 13 -20.46 22.71 -10.31
C ARG A 13 -19.71 21.43 -10.66
N LEU A 14 -20.41 20.47 -11.27
CA LEU A 14 -19.79 19.33 -11.93
C LEU A 14 -20.23 19.37 -13.39
N ASN A 15 -19.64 20.30 -14.14
CA ASN A 15 -19.69 20.34 -15.60
C ASN A 15 -18.68 21.38 -16.10
N LYS A 16 -17.43 20.95 -16.29
CA LYS A 16 -16.54 21.58 -17.26
C LYS A 16 -15.88 20.45 -18.06
N LYS A 17 -16.28 20.37 -19.33
CA LYS A 17 -15.74 19.48 -20.37
C LYS A 17 -14.21 19.46 -20.30
N ILE A 18 -13.65 18.30 -19.99
CA ILE A 18 -12.26 17.95 -20.32
C ILE A 18 -12.33 17.38 -21.74
N ASN A 19 -11.59 17.98 -22.67
CA ASN A 19 -11.26 17.36 -23.95
C ASN A 19 -10.27 16.23 -23.62
N GLU A 20 -10.76 15.00 -23.52
CA GLU A 20 -9.97 13.85 -23.10
C GLU A 20 -9.15 13.32 -24.29
N SER A 21 -7.84 13.57 -24.30
CA SER A 21 -6.93 12.56 -24.84
C SER A 21 -7.15 11.30 -24.00
N LYS A 22 -7.27 10.11 -24.62
CA LYS A 22 -7.36 8.81 -23.90
C LYS A 22 -6.40 8.86 -22.71
N THR A 23 -6.96 8.89 -21.52
CA THR A 23 -6.15 9.04 -20.31
C THR A 23 -5.43 7.73 -20.05
N LEU A 24 -4.31 7.75 -19.32
CA LEU A 24 -3.58 6.56 -18.83
C LEU A 24 -4.51 5.41 -18.43
N THR A 25 -5.65 5.75 -17.82
CA THR A 25 -6.58 4.79 -17.25
C THR A 25 -7.56 4.20 -18.25
N ASP A 26 -7.92 4.91 -19.31
CA ASP A 26 -8.84 4.35 -20.33
C ASP A 26 -8.12 3.22 -21.06
N THR A 27 -6.84 3.42 -21.34
CA THR A 27 -5.92 2.39 -21.86
C THR A 27 -5.72 1.25 -20.84
N LEU A 28 -5.59 1.54 -19.54
CA LEU A 28 -5.49 0.51 -18.49
C LEU A 28 -6.72 -0.40 -18.42
N ILE A 29 -7.92 0.18 -18.47
CA ILE A 29 -9.17 -0.57 -18.38
C ILE A 29 -9.32 -1.47 -19.60
N GLU A 30 -9.04 -0.94 -20.79
CA GLU A 30 -9.10 -1.69 -22.04
C GLU A 30 -8.14 -2.90 -21.99
N ILE A 31 -6.92 -2.71 -21.50
CA ILE A 31 -5.90 -3.76 -21.44
C ILE A 31 -6.21 -4.80 -20.35
N LEU A 32 -6.52 -4.37 -19.13
CA LEU A 32 -6.80 -5.27 -18.00
C LEU A 32 -8.08 -6.09 -18.22
N SER A 33 -9.06 -5.53 -18.93
CA SER A 33 -10.29 -6.26 -19.29
C SER A 33 -10.05 -7.31 -20.38
N CYS A 34 -9.04 -7.11 -21.23
CA CYS A 34 -8.67 -8.03 -22.31
C CYS A 34 -7.70 -9.15 -21.88
N GLN A 35 -6.94 -8.96 -20.80
CA GLN A 35 -5.97 -9.94 -20.29
C GLN A 35 -6.53 -10.86 -19.20
N LEU A 36 -7.83 -11.20 -19.25
CA LEU A 36 -8.41 -12.19 -18.34
C LEU A 36 -7.59 -13.50 -18.44
N PRO A 37 -6.86 -13.89 -17.38
CA PRO A 37 -6.20 -15.20 -17.34
C PRO A 37 -7.27 -16.27 -17.57
N ALA A 38 -6.88 -17.41 -18.14
CA ALA A 38 -7.74 -18.57 -18.37
C ALA A 38 -8.78 -18.68 -17.25
N VAL A 39 -10.05 -18.40 -17.59
CA VAL A 39 -11.11 -18.04 -16.65
C VAL A 39 -11.04 -18.93 -15.42
N SER A 40 -10.52 -18.39 -14.32
CA SER A 40 -10.62 -18.99 -13.00
C SER A 40 -12.06 -19.39 -12.81
N LYS A 41 -12.29 -20.61 -12.33
CA LYS A 41 -13.61 -21.20 -12.03
C LYS A 41 -14.61 -20.09 -11.70
N ILE A 42 -15.61 -19.90 -12.56
CA ILE A 42 -16.58 -18.79 -12.43
C ILE A 42 -17.06 -18.74 -10.99
N ALA A 43 -16.81 -17.61 -10.32
CA ALA A 43 -17.23 -17.42 -8.94
C ALA A 43 -18.75 -17.63 -8.84
N SER A 44 -19.21 -18.18 -7.71
CA SER A 44 -20.65 -18.36 -7.52
C SER A 44 -21.36 -17.00 -7.57
N THR A 45 -22.63 -17.00 -8.01
CA THR A 45 -23.46 -15.78 -8.08
C THR A 45 -23.46 -15.03 -6.74
N ASP A 46 -23.50 -15.75 -5.62
CA ASP A 46 -23.40 -15.18 -4.28
C ASP A 46 -22.11 -14.38 -4.06
N ILE A 47 -20.95 -14.92 -4.48
CA ILE A 47 -19.66 -14.25 -4.35
C ILE A 47 -19.64 -12.99 -5.22
N CYS A 48 -20.16 -13.05 -6.44
CA CYS A 48 -20.25 -11.89 -7.33
C CYS A 48 -21.09 -10.76 -6.71
N LEU A 49 -22.24 -11.07 -6.09
CA LEU A 49 -23.08 -10.07 -5.41
C LEU A 49 -22.37 -9.44 -4.19
N LEU A 50 -21.59 -10.24 -3.44
CA LEU A 50 -20.77 -9.72 -2.34
C LEU A 50 -19.64 -8.82 -2.85
N GLN A 51 -19.00 -9.19 -3.96
CA GLN A 51 -18.01 -8.36 -4.64
C GLN A 51 -18.61 -7.04 -5.12
N GLU A 52 -19.79 -7.04 -5.74
CA GLU A 52 -20.51 -5.82 -6.12
C GLU A 52 -20.79 -4.92 -4.90
N THR A 53 -21.14 -5.52 -3.77
CA THR A 53 -21.34 -4.80 -2.50
C THR A 53 -20.06 -4.10 -2.06
N VAL A 54 -18.90 -4.78 -2.14
CA VAL A 54 -17.58 -4.18 -1.88
C VAL A 54 -17.34 -3.00 -2.83
N LEU A 55 -17.50 -3.21 -4.13
CA LEU A 55 -17.21 -2.20 -5.16
C LEU A 55 -18.08 -0.93 -5.01
N LYS A 56 -19.38 -1.11 -4.75
CA LYS A 56 -20.31 0.01 -4.50
C LYS A 56 -19.94 0.75 -3.22
N SER A 57 -19.60 0.03 -2.16
CA SER A 57 -19.23 0.62 -0.87
C SER A 57 -17.95 1.44 -0.95
N ILE A 58 -16.96 0.99 -1.73
CA ILE A 58 -15.74 1.76 -2.00
C ILE A 58 -16.05 3.07 -2.73
N GLY A 59 -16.91 3.01 -3.77
CA GLY A 59 -17.36 4.20 -4.48
C GLY A 59 -18.04 5.21 -3.55
N ASN A 60 -18.98 4.73 -2.74
CA ASN A 60 -19.68 5.56 -1.75
C ASN A 60 -18.74 6.16 -0.69
N MET A 61 -17.72 5.40 -0.27
CA MET A 61 -16.73 5.89 0.67
C MET A 61 -15.89 7.02 0.10
N ALA A 62 -15.37 6.85 -1.12
CA ALA A 62 -14.60 7.90 -1.78
C ALA A 62 -15.47 9.16 -2.00
N ALA A 63 -16.69 9.01 -2.50
CA ALA A 63 -17.62 10.14 -2.63
C ALA A 63 -17.87 10.82 -1.28
N GLY A 64 -18.14 10.06 -0.22
CA GLY A 64 -18.32 10.60 1.13
C GLY A 64 -17.12 11.41 1.63
N LEU A 65 -15.90 10.90 1.43
CA LEU A 65 -14.66 11.60 1.83
C LEU A 65 -14.51 12.95 1.13
N PHE A 66 -14.62 12.99 -0.20
CA PHE A 66 -14.31 14.21 -0.97
C PHE A 66 -15.49 15.18 -1.07
N GLU A 67 -16.73 14.68 -1.13
CA GLU A 67 -17.92 15.52 -1.32
C GLU A 67 -18.53 15.98 0.02
N SER A 68 -18.49 15.15 1.06
CA SER A 68 -19.13 15.44 2.35
C SER A 68 -18.14 15.86 3.43
N GLU A 69 -17.06 15.09 3.62
CA GLU A 69 -16.06 15.34 4.66
C GLU A 69 -15.07 16.46 4.27
N GLY A 70 -15.03 16.84 2.98
CA GLY A 70 -14.24 17.96 2.49
C GLY A 70 -12.76 17.68 2.36
N TRP A 71 -12.38 16.42 2.12
CA TRP A 71 -11.04 16.08 1.67
C TRP A 71 -10.75 16.68 0.30
N THR A 72 -9.53 17.18 0.09
CA THR A 72 -9.12 17.80 -1.17
C THR A 72 -7.68 17.42 -1.53
N ALA A 73 -7.34 17.48 -2.82
CA ALA A 73 -5.97 17.41 -3.32
C ALA A 73 -5.63 18.77 -3.95
N SER A 74 -5.09 19.68 -3.13
CA SER A 74 -4.74 21.05 -3.57
C SER A 74 -3.47 21.08 -4.44
N ASN A 75 -2.68 20.01 -4.41
CA ASN A 75 -1.43 19.84 -5.13
C ASN A 75 -1.30 18.34 -5.52
N PRO A 76 -0.38 17.96 -6.42
CA PRO A 76 -0.27 16.59 -6.90
C PRO A 76 0.42 15.63 -5.90
N PHE A 77 0.83 16.11 -4.73
CA PHE A 77 1.65 15.38 -3.76
C PHE A 77 0.89 14.94 -2.51
N SER A 78 -0.13 15.69 -2.09
CA SER A 78 -0.85 15.45 -0.84
C SER A 78 -2.37 15.58 -0.95
N ILE A 79 -3.04 14.75 -0.17
CA ILE A 79 -4.48 14.83 0.08
C ILE A 79 -4.64 15.35 1.51
N THR A 80 -5.40 16.43 1.69
CA THR A 80 -5.57 17.10 2.97
C THR A 80 -7.04 17.21 3.34
N ALA A 81 -7.33 17.08 4.63
CA ALA A 81 -8.65 17.30 5.18
C ALA A 81 -9.03 18.79 5.14
N ARG A 82 -10.28 19.12 5.51
CA ARG A 82 -10.81 20.49 5.53
C ARG A 82 -10.01 21.42 6.45
N ASP A 83 -9.45 20.88 7.52
CA ASP A 83 -8.58 21.58 8.47
C ASP A 83 -7.11 21.67 8.01
N GLN A 84 -6.83 21.26 6.77
CA GLN A 84 -5.50 21.25 6.13
C GLN A 84 -4.51 20.27 6.74
N THR A 85 -4.97 19.31 7.56
CA THR A 85 -4.13 18.23 8.08
C THR A 85 -4.06 17.05 7.09
N THR A 86 -3.09 16.17 7.28
CA THR A 86 -3.00 14.87 6.58
C THR A 86 -3.85 13.77 7.24
N GLY A 87 -4.69 14.16 8.21
CA GLY A 87 -5.51 13.26 9.01
C GLY A 87 -4.69 12.14 9.65
N LEU A 88 -5.08 10.90 9.37
CA LEU A 88 -4.52 9.68 9.95
C LEU A 88 -3.55 8.95 9.01
N SER A 89 -3.04 9.60 7.96
CA SER A 89 -2.14 8.97 6.98
C SER A 89 -0.94 8.27 7.63
N ASN A 90 -0.29 8.91 8.62
CA ASN A 90 0.85 8.34 9.33
C ASN A 90 0.45 7.15 10.20
N THR A 91 -0.71 7.22 10.86
CA THR A 91 -1.28 6.12 11.64
C THR A 91 -1.55 4.91 10.74
N TRP A 92 -2.19 5.11 9.58
CA TRP A 92 -2.42 4.05 8.60
C TRP A 92 -1.12 3.45 8.04
N GLN A 93 -0.09 4.28 7.83
CA GLN A 93 1.22 3.78 7.42
C GLN A 93 1.86 2.91 8.51
N SER A 94 1.86 3.37 9.77
CA SER A 94 2.39 2.61 10.91
C SER A 94 1.70 1.26 11.08
N ILE A 95 0.36 1.23 11.11
CA ILE A 95 -0.43 0.00 11.21
C ILE A 95 -0.11 -0.94 10.05
N GLY A 96 -0.01 -0.42 8.83
CA GLY A 96 0.36 -1.18 7.65
C GLY A 96 1.75 -1.81 7.74
N ASP A 97 2.72 -1.07 8.29
CA ASP A 97 4.10 -1.53 8.47
C ASP A 97 4.18 -2.59 9.57
N GLN A 98 3.49 -2.39 10.68
CA GLN A 98 3.41 -3.38 11.74
C GLN A 98 2.73 -4.67 11.27
N THR A 99 1.73 -4.58 10.40
CA THR A 99 1.04 -5.75 9.82
C THR A 99 1.99 -6.56 8.93
N PHE A 100 2.84 -5.87 8.16
CA PHE A 100 3.93 -6.51 7.44
C PHE A 100 4.91 -7.17 8.41
N GLY A 101 5.33 -6.47 9.47
CA GLY A 101 6.25 -6.98 10.49
C GLY A 101 5.74 -8.26 11.16
N ALA A 102 4.45 -8.30 11.53
CA ALA A 102 3.76 -9.48 12.06
C ALA A 102 3.83 -10.67 11.08
N THR A 103 3.56 -10.42 9.80
CA THR A 103 3.63 -11.44 8.74
C THR A 103 5.06 -11.94 8.54
N ARG A 104 6.07 -11.07 8.66
CA ARG A 104 7.48 -11.46 8.57
C ARG A 104 7.91 -12.32 9.74
N LEU A 105 7.54 -11.96 10.96
CA LEU A 105 7.78 -12.79 12.15
C LEU A 105 7.23 -14.20 11.95
N ALA A 106 6.01 -14.34 11.42
CA ALA A 106 5.44 -15.64 11.10
C ALA A 106 6.26 -16.43 10.06
N ARG A 107 6.78 -15.76 9.02
CA ARG A 107 7.62 -16.38 7.98
C ARG A 107 8.97 -16.88 8.50
N ILE A 108 9.55 -16.21 9.51
CA ILE A 108 10.84 -16.62 10.12
C ILE A 108 10.64 -17.56 11.32
N SER A 109 9.58 -18.38 11.29
CA SER A 109 9.24 -19.38 12.33
C SER A 109 8.94 -18.79 13.72
N GLN A 110 8.60 -17.51 13.81
CA GLN A 110 8.17 -16.84 15.05
C GLN A 110 6.66 -16.55 15.02
N LEU A 111 5.86 -17.56 14.65
CA LEU A 111 4.42 -17.42 14.46
C LEU A 111 3.70 -16.84 15.69
N GLY A 112 4.04 -17.28 16.90
CA GLY A 112 3.45 -16.76 18.15
C GLY A 112 3.61 -15.24 18.28
N ARG A 113 4.84 -14.74 18.14
CA ARG A 113 5.13 -13.29 18.16
C ARG A 113 4.44 -12.54 17.04
N GLY A 114 4.33 -13.15 15.85
CA GLY A 114 3.59 -12.59 14.72
C GLY A 114 2.11 -12.40 15.03
N VAL A 115 1.46 -13.40 15.62
CA VAL A 115 0.05 -13.34 16.04
C VAL A 115 -0.15 -12.33 17.17
N GLU A 116 0.72 -12.31 18.18
CA GLU A 116 0.66 -11.34 19.29
C GLU A 116 0.75 -9.89 18.79
N LYS A 117 1.69 -9.60 17.88
CA LYS A 117 1.81 -8.28 17.25
C LYS A 117 0.56 -7.94 16.43
N LEU A 118 -0.04 -8.90 15.73
CA LEU A 118 -1.27 -8.65 14.99
C LEU A 118 -2.45 -8.28 15.92
N LEU A 119 -2.56 -8.95 17.08
CA LEU A 119 -3.57 -8.62 18.08
C LEU A 119 -3.35 -7.24 18.72
N SER A 120 -2.11 -6.76 18.84
CA SER A 120 -1.86 -5.37 19.28
C SER A 120 -2.31 -4.37 18.23
N ILE A 121 -2.05 -4.65 16.95
CA ILE A 121 -2.46 -3.79 15.84
C ILE A 121 -3.98 -3.59 15.83
N PHE A 122 -4.77 -4.62 16.14
CA PHE A 122 -6.23 -4.49 16.18
C PHE A 122 -6.70 -3.42 17.18
N ARG A 123 -6.00 -3.28 18.31
CA ARG A 123 -6.26 -2.21 19.29
C ARG A 123 -5.84 -0.84 18.76
N ASP A 124 -4.67 -0.75 18.13
CA ASP A 124 -4.16 0.52 17.58
C ASP A 124 -5.07 1.07 16.45
N MET A 125 -5.76 0.17 15.74
CA MET A 125 -6.69 0.52 14.67
C MET A 125 -7.96 1.22 15.17
N GLU A 126 -8.31 1.15 16.45
CA GLU A 126 -9.52 1.80 17.01
C GLU A 126 -9.59 3.29 16.66
N THR A 127 -8.44 3.97 16.70
CA THR A 127 -8.32 5.39 16.32
C THR A 127 -8.71 5.66 14.86
N THR A 128 -8.40 4.71 13.95
CA THR A 128 -8.72 4.82 12.52
C THR A 128 -10.18 4.58 12.18
N MET A 129 -10.93 3.93 13.08
CA MET A 129 -12.32 3.57 12.86
C MET A 129 -13.28 4.75 13.11
N ALA A 130 -12.85 5.70 13.95
CA ALA A 130 -13.64 6.88 14.30
C ALA A 130 -13.60 7.99 13.25
N VAL A 131 -12.52 8.07 12.46
CA VAL A 131 -12.26 9.20 11.55
C VAL A 131 -12.14 8.71 10.10
N PRO A 132 -13.05 9.13 9.20
CA PRO A 132 -12.93 8.88 7.77
C PRO A 132 -11.61 9.42 7.20
N ASP A 133 -10.81 8.56 6.56
CA ASP A 133 -9.51 8.94 5.97
C ASP A 133 -9.25 8.25 4.61
N PRO A 134 -8.80 8.98 3.57
CA PRO A 134 -8.46 8.41 2.26
C PRO A 134 -7.39 7.32 2.32
N SER A 135 -6.51 7.34 3.32
CA SER A 135 -5.46 6.33 3.51
C SER A 135 -6.04 4.94 3.79
N MET A 136 -7.28 4.85 4.27
CA MET A 136 -8.00 3.58 4.37
C MET A 136 -8.13 2.92 3.00
N LEU A 137 -8.53 3.67 1.96
CA LEU A 137 -8.66 3.17 0.58
C LEU A 137 -7.32 2.72 -0.02
N VAL A 138 -6.20 3.18 0.54
CA VAL A 138 -4.84 2.86 0.11
C VAL A 138 -4.28 1.65 0.86
N LYS A 139 -4.33 1.66 2.20
CA LYS A 139 -3.57 0.74 3.05
C LYS A 139 -4.35 -0.50 3.45
N PHE A 140 -5.68 -0.42 3.53
CA PHE A 140 -6.54 -1.53 3.99
C PHE A 140 -6.29 -2.83 3.20
N TRP A 141 -6.27 -2.75 1.87
CA TRP A 141 -6.11 -3.92 1.00
C TRP A 141 -4.78 -4.64 1.20
N ARG A 142 -3.71 -3.87 1.37
CA ARG A 142 -2.37 -4.40 1.62
C ARG A 142 -2.29 -5.09 2.97
N MET A 143 -2.93 -4.53 4.01
CA MET A 143 -3.04 -5.19 5.31
C MET A 143 -3.82 -6.50 5.21
N CYS A 144 -4.97 -6.51 4.52
CA CYS A 144 -5.73 -7.74 4.28
C CYS A 144 -4.88 -8.80 3.57
N ARG A 145 -4.08 -8.41 2.57
CA ARG A 145 -3.17 -9.30 1.85
C ARG A 145 -2.10 -9.89 2.76
N TYR A 146 -1.50 -9.09 3.65
CA TYR A 146 -0.50 -9.54 4.61
C TYR A 146 -1.09 -10.50 5.65
N ILE A 147 -2.26 -10.16 6.21
CA ILE A 147 -2.96 -11.05 7.14
C ILE A 147 -3.37 -12.35 6.45
N TYR A 148 -3.80 -12.30 5.18
CA TYR A 148 -4.06 -13.49 4.39
C TYR A 148 -2.82 -14.39 4.23
N ASP A 149 -1.63 -13.81 3.96
CA ASP A 149 -0.37 -14.58 3.93
C ASP A 149 -0.06 -15.21 5.29
N LEU A 150 -0.28 -14.48 6.38
CA LEU A 150 -0.14 -15.03 7.73
C LEU A 150 -1.10 -16.19 7.97
N CYS A 151 -2.37 -16.06 7.55
CA CYS A 151 -3.37 -17.14 7.64
C CYS A 151 -2.93 -18.38 6.86
N LEU A 152 -2.31 -18.23 5.68
CA LEU A 152 -1.76 -19.36 4.92
C LEU A 152 -0.63 -20.08 5.69
N ILE A 153 0.28 -19.32 6.29
CA ILE A 153 1.40 -19.86 7.08
C ILE A 153 0.87 -20.59 8.33
N ALA A 154 -0.09 -19.96 9.03
CA ALA A 154 -0.71 -20.48 10.23
C ALA A 154 -1.72 -21.61 9.95
N LYS A 155 -2.17 -21.75 8.69
CA LYS A 155 -3.32 -22.56 8.28
C LYS A 155 -4.59 -22.22 9.08
N ASP A 156 -4.76 -20.94 9.41
CA ASP A 156 -5.86 -20.45 10.23
C ASP A 156 -6.41 -19.13 9.69
N PHE A 157 -7.54 -19.22 8.99
CA PHE A 157 -8.25 -18.07 8.44
C PHE A 157 -9.14 -17.34 9.45
N ARG A 158 -9.30 -17.86 10.68
CA ARG A 158 -10.08 -17.19 11.72
C ARG A 158 -9.51 -15.83 12.07
N ILE A 159 -8.18 -15.67 11.98
CA ILE A 159 -7.48 -14.40 12.22
C ILE A 159 -8.01 -13.29 11.30
N LEU A 160 -8.14 -13.58 10.00
CA LEU A 160 -8.67 -12.62 9.03
C LEU A 160 -10.17 -12.39 9.22
N GLY A 161 -10.91 -13.43 9.64
CA GLY A 161 -12.30 -13.30 10.04
C GLY A 161 -12.50 -12.36 11.23
N LEU A 162 -11.67 -12.53 12.28
CA LEU A 162 -11.65 -11.67 13.46
C LEU A 162 -11.31 -10.23 13.09
N PHE A 163 -10.33 -10.02 12.21
CA PHE A 163 -9.99 -8.69 11.70
C PHE A 163 -11.20 -8.00 11.06
N PHE A 164 -11.91 -8.67 10.15
CA PHE A 164 -13.08 -8.08 9.50
C PHE A 164 -14.23 -7.81 10.47
N SER A 165 -14.53 -8.76 11.37
CA SER A 165 -15.60 -8.59 12.36
C SER A 165 -15.30 -7.43 13.30
N HIS A 166 -14.10 -7.44 13.90
CA HIS A 166 -13.69 -6.44 14.87
C HIS A 166 -13.64 -5.03 14.26
N TYR A 167 -13.07 -4.88 13.07
CA TYR A 167 -13.03 -3.58 12.39
C TYR A 167 -14.43 -3.06 12.05
N GLY A 168 -15.33 -3.94 11.59
CA GLY A 168 -16.71 -3.59 11.29
C GLY A 168 -17.52 -3.19 12.54
N GLU A 169 -17.45 -3.99 13.59
CA GLU A 169 -18.16 -3.78 14.86
C GLU A 169 -17.72 -2.49 15.54
N MET A 170 -16.41 -2.27 15.66
CA MET A 170 -15.88 -1.07 16.29
C MET A 170 -16.20 0.18 15.48
N THR A 171 -16.14 0.10 14.14
CA THR A 171 -16.59 1.22 13.31
C THR A 171 -18.07 1.53 13.55
N MET A 172 -18.94 0.52 13.66
CA MET A 172 -20.35 0.73 14.00
C MET A 172 -20.53 1.35 15.39
N ALA A 173 -19.74 0.93 16.39
CA ALA A 173 -19.82 1.43 17.76
C ALA A 173 -19.48 2.93 17.88
N THR A 174 -18.63 3.46 16.98
CA THR A 174 -18.31 4.90 16.93
C THR A 174 -19.42 5.76 16.30
N ARG A 175 -20.45 5.13 15.70
CA ARG A 175 -21.53 5.84 14.99
C ARG A 175 -22.75 6.04 15.89
N ARG A 176 -23.49 7.11 15.60
CA ARG A 176 -24.74 7.42 16.32
C ARG A 176 -25.78 6.31 16.06
N PRO A 177 -26.54 5.88 17.08
CA PRO A 177 -27.66 4.96 16.88
C PRO A 177 -28.61 5.49 15.81
N GLY A 178 -28.96 4.63 14.83
CA GLY A 178 -29.85 4.99 13.72
C GLY A 178 -29.18 5.69 12.53
N ALA A 179 -27.88 5.95 12.57
CA ALA A 179 -27.14 6.42 11.39
C ALA A 179 -27.07 5.33 10.31
N ASP A 180 -26.97 5.75 9.05
CA ASP A 180 -26.75 4.84 7.94
C ASP A 180 -25.47 4.00 8.13
N VAL A 181 -25.54 2.73 7.76
CA VAL A 181 -24.41 1.80 7.86
C VAL A 181 -23.24 2.32 7.03
N TYR A 182 -22.16 2.69 7.73
CA TYR A 182 -20.98 3.26 7.11
C TYR A 182 -20.34 2.29 6.10
N PRO A 183 -19.87 2.75 4.92
CA PRO A 183 -19.49 1.85 3.83
C PRO A 183 -18.42 0.81 4.19
N VAL A 184 -17.47 1.12 5.08
CA VAL A 184 -16.43 0.16 5.48
C VAL A 184 -17.00 -1.06 6.20
N VAL A 185 -18.10 -0.89 6.94
CA VAL A 185 -18.77 -1.98 7.65
C VAL A 185 -19.34 -2.96 6.63
N ARG A 186 -19.90 -2.45 5.53
CA ARG A 186 -20.39 -3.28 4.41
C ARG A 186 -19.25 -4.00 3.70
N ILE A 187 -18.11 -3.34 3.51
CA ILE A 187 -16.89 -3.96 2.93
C ILE A 187 -16.45 -5.12 3.83
N CYS A 188 -16.25 -4.89 5.12
CA CYS A 188 -15.82 -5.91 6.08
C CYS A 188 -16.79 -7.09 6.15
N ALA A 189 -18.11 -6.82 6.24
CA ALA A 189 -19.13 -7.86 6.29
C ALA A 189 -19.18 -8.70 5.00
N ALA A 190 -19.01 -8.06 3.83
CA ALA A 190 -18.98 -8.78 2.55
C ALA A 190 -17.71 -9.63 2.40
N LEU A 191 -16.53 -9.08 2.73
CA LEU A 191 -15.27 -9.83 2.70
C LEU A 191 -15.26 -10.99 3.68
N TYR A 192 -15.83 -10.82 4.88
CA TYR A 192 -16.03 -11.90 5.84
C TYR A 192 -16.91 -13.02 5.27
N GLN A 193 -18.03 -12.68 4.64
CA GLN A 193 -18.91 -13.68 4.01
C GLN A 193 -18.25 -14.41 2.83
N ILE A 194 -17.47 -13.69 2.02
CA ILE A 194 -16.67 -14.31 0.95
C ILE A 194 -15.67 -15.29 1.56
N LEU A 195 -14.95 -14.89 2.62
CA LEU A 195 -14.01 -15.76 3.32
C LEU A 195 -14.68 -17.05 3.86
N GLN A 196 -15.90 -16.96 4.40
CA GLN A 196 -16.63 -18.15 4.89
C GLN A 196 -17.12 -19.06 3.76
N LYS A 197 -17.53 -18.49 2.63
CA LYS A 197 -18.06 -19.25 1.48
C LYS A 197 -16.95 -19.91 0.66
N ASP A 198 -15.91 -19.15 0.34
CA ASP A 198 -14.78 -19.59 -0.47
C ASP A 198 -13.53 -18.74 -0.17
N PRO A 199 -12.62 -19.24 0.70
CA PRO A 199 -11.37 -18.55 1.00
C PRO A 199 -10.51 -18.24 -0.23
N SER A 200 -10.59 -19.05 -1.29
CA SER A 200 -9.80 -18.85 -2.51
C SER A 200 -10.28 -17.63 -3.32
N ALA A 201 -11.59 -17.34 -3.28
CA ALA A 201 -12.19 -16.17 -3.92
C ALA A 201 -11.87 -14.85 -3.20
N LEU A 202 -11.34 -14.91 -1.97
CA LEU A 202 -11.03 -13.70 -1.22
C LEU A 202 -9.89 -12.90 -1.86
N LEU A 203 -8.84 -13.55 -2.37
CA LEU A 203 -7.72 -12.84 -3.00
C LEU A 203 -8.17 -12.03 -4.22
N ASP A 204 -9.03 -12.61 -5.06
CA ASP A 204 -9.63 -11.90 -6.19
C ASP A 204 -10.52 -10.75 -5.73
N SER A 205 -11.27 -10.95 -4.65
CA SER A 205 -12.12 -9.91 -4.05
C SER A 205 -11.30 -8.74 -3.50
N LEU A 206 -10.14 -9.02 -2.88
CA LEU A 206 -9.19 -7.99 -2.44
C LEU A 206 -8.56 -7.27 -3.64
N ARG A 207 -8.21 -8.01 -4.71
CA ARG A 207 -7.66 -7.46 -5.96
C ARG A 207 -8.60 -6.44 -6.59
N ILE A 208 -9.85 -6.85 -6.86
CA ILE A 208 -10.85 -5.97 -7.48
C ILE A 208 -11.24 -4.80 -6.57
N GLY A 209 -11.28 -5.02 -5.25
CA GLY A 209 -11.54 -3.96 -4.27
C GLY A 209 -10.43 -2.91 -4.27
N TYR A 210 -9.17 -3.34 -4.34
CA TYR A 210 -8.06 -2.39 -4.43
C TYR A 210 -8.07 -1.63 -5.76
N LEU A 211 -8.28 -2.32 -6.88
CA LEU A 211 -8.42 -1.69 -8.19
C LEU A 211 -9.53 -0.63 -8.19
N LYS A 212 -10.71 -0.96 -7.64
CA LYS A 212 -11.81 0.00 -7.48
C LYS A 212 -11.42 1.19 -6.61
N SER A 213 -10.64 0.98 -5.56
CA SER A 213 -10.15 2.07 -4.71
C SER A 213 -9.23 3.02 -5.48
N ILE A 214 -8.36 2.49 -6.34
CA ILE A 214 -7.52 3.29 -7.25
C ILE A 214 -8.39 4.14 -8.17
N HIS A 215 -9.38 3.53 -8.83
CA HIS A 215 -10.28 4.24 -9.74
C HIS A 215 -11.10 5.31 -9.02
N SER A 216 -11.67 4.98 -7.87
CA SER A 216 -12.45 5.93 -7.09
C SER A 216 -11.59 7.11 -6.65
N LEU A 217 -10.37 6.89 -6.14
CA LEU A 217 -9.48 8.00 -5.76
C LEU A 217 -9.06 8.83 -6.97
N LYS A 218 -8.70 8.19 -8.09
CA LYS A 218 -8.36 8.90 -9.35
C LYS A 218 -9.42 9.93 -9.72
N LEU A 219 -10.70 9.60 -9.62
CA LEU A 219 -11.79 10.51 -10.00
C LEU A 219 -11.79 11.82 -9.20
N PHE A 220 -11.31 11.78 -7.95
CA PHE A 220 -11.30 12.95 -7.07
C PHE A 220 -9.96 13.70 -7.06
N VAL A 221 -8.83 13.00 -7.21
CA VAL A 221 -7.49 13.60 -7.05
C VAL A 221 -6.66 13.69 -8.33
N GLY A 222 -7.09 13.06 -9.43
CA GLY A 222 -6.32 12.95 -10.66
C GLY A 222 -5.51 11.65 -10.75
N GLY A 223 -5.18 11.24 -11.98
CA GLY A 223 -4.49 9.96 -12.25
C GLY A 223 -2.97 10.02 -12.10
N ASP A 224 -2.41 11.20 -12.22
CA ASP A 224 -1.01 11.59 -12.04
C ASP A 224 -0.66 11.94 -10.58
N HIS A 225 -1.66 12.03 -9.70
CA HIS A 225 -1.45 12.31 -8.29
C HIS A 225 -0.58 11.24 -7.61
N ALA A 226 0.36 11.66 -6.76
CA ALA A 226 1.36 10.82 -6.11
C ALA A 226 0.78 9.57 -5.41
N THR A 227 -0.37 9.73 -4.75
CA THR A 227 -1.10 8.63 -4.10
C THR A 227 -1.61 7.59 -5.10
N VAL A 228 -2.17 8.01 -6.24
CA VAL A 228 -2.72 7.10 -7.25
C VAL A 228 -1.59 6.33 -7.93
N LEU A 229 -0.49 7.01 -8.29
CA LEU A 229 0.70 6.34 -8.82
C LEU A 229 1.28 5.31 -7.82
N ALA A 230 1.33 5.67 -6.53
CA ALA A 230 1.78 4.76 -5.48
C ALA A 230 0.89 3.53 -5.37
N MET A 231 -0.44 3.71 -5.45
CA MET A 231 -1.36 2.58 -5.42
C MET A 231 -1.19 1.67 -6.63
N TRP A 232 -1.03 2.21 -7.84
CA TRP A 232 -0.71 1.42 -9.03
C TRP A 232 0.58 0.63 -8.86
N SER A 233 1.64 1.25 -8.35
CA SER A 233 2.92 0.56 -8.12
C SER A 233 2.79 -0.60 -7.13
N ASN A 234 1.99 -0.41 -6.07
CA ASN A 234 1.68 -1.48 -5.11
C ASN A 234 0.76 -2.55 -5.73
N TYR A 235 -0.18 -2.16 -6.60
CA TYR A 235 -1.08 -3.09 -7.27
C TYR A 235 -0.31 -4.02 -8.20
N LEU A 236 0.53 -3.45 -9.08
CA LEU A 236 1.32 -4.21 -10.05
C LEU A 236 2.22 -5.24 -9.37
N LYS A 237 2.93 -4.83 -8.32
CA LYS A 237 3.76 -5.74 -7.53
C LYS A 237 3.00 -6.98 -7.03
N HIS A 238 1.77 -6.81 -6.56
CA HIS A 238 1.06 -7.87 -5.84
C HIS A 238 0.10 -8.69 -6.70
N TRP A 239 -0.37 -8.15 -7.82
CA TRP A 239 -1.42 -8.79 -8.61
C TRP A 239 -1.14 -8.85 -10.11
N ASP A 240 -0.27 -8.01 -10.67
CA ASP A 240 -0.11 -7.93 -12.12
C ASP A 240 1.26 -7.35 -12.51
N THR A 241 2.24 -8.23 -12.72
CA THR A 241 3.60 -7.86 -13.13
C THR A 241 3.74 -7.61 -14.62
N ASP A 242 2.76 -8.03 -15.42
CA ASP A 242 2.86 -8.08 -16.89
C ASP A 242 2.03 -6.98 -17.57
N ALA A 243 1.36 -6.13 -16.78
CA ALA A 243 0.55 -5.04 -17.30
C ALA A 243 1.37 -4.08 -18.18
N ILE A 244 0.82 -3.77 -19.37
CA ILE A 244 1.40 -2.96 -20.46
C ILE A 244 1.66 -1.47 -20.06
N THR A 245 1.38 -1.09 -18.82
CA THR A 245 1.32 0.31 -18.37
C THR A 245 2.60 0.93 -17.82
N HIS A 246 3.68 0.16 -17.82
CA HIS A 246 4.95 0.54 -17.22
C HIS A 246 5.52 1.87 -17.72
N LYS A 247 5.41 2.14 -19.03
CA LYS A 247 5.96 3.36 -19.64
C LYS A 247 5.31 4.65 -19.13
N LEU A 248 3.98 4.69 -19.03
CA LEU A 248 3.28 5.91 -18.64
C LEU A 248 3.38 6.16 -17.13
N LEU A 249 3.40 5.09 -16.31
CA LEU A 249 3.72 5.24 -14.88
C LEU A 249 5.14 5.76 -14.67
N LEU A 250 6.11 5.25 -15.44
CA LEU A 250 7.50 5.72 -15.44
C LEU A 250 7.59 7.21 -15.75
N GLU A 251 6.99 7.66 -16.85
CA GLU A 251 6.98 9.07 -17.27
C GLU A 251 6.35 9.98 -16.21
N ASN A 252 5.21 9.57 -15.64
CA ASN A 252 4.53 10.33 -14.59
C ASN A 252 5.39 10.46 -13.33
N TYR A 253 6.04 9.38 -12.88
CA TYR A 253 6.95 9.46 -11.73
C TYR A 253 8.16 10.36 -12.00
N GLN A 254 8.75 10.32 -13.20
CA GLN A 254 9.88 11.18 -13.55
C GLN A 254 9.51 12.67 -13.57
N VAL A 255 8.32 13.01 -14.09
CA VAL A 255 7.81 14.39 -14.04
C VAL A 255 7.56 14.81 -12.60
N LEU A 256 6.81 14.00 -11.85
CA LEU A 256 6.38 14.35 -10.50
C LEU A 256 7.55 14.45 -9.51
N LEU A 257 8.57 13.60 -9.64
CA LEU A 257 9.79 13.68 -8.82
C LEU A 257 10.56 14.98 -9.12
N ARG A 258 10.74 15.35 -10.40
CA ARG A 258 11.40 16.61 -10.77
C ARG A 258 10.64 17.84 -10.25
N GLU A 259 9.32 17.81 -10.33
CA GLU A 259 8.48 18.88 -9.80
C GLU A 259 8.58 18.99 -8.28
N SER A 260 8.59 17.87 -7.57
CA SER A 260 8.75 17.84 -6.11
C SER A 260 10.14 18.34 -5.68
N ASP A 261 11.20 17.89 -6.36
CA ASP A 261 12.57 18.35 -6.12
C ASP A 261 12.71 19.85 -6.33
N ARG A 262 12.03 20.40 -7.34
CA ARG A 262 11.99 21.85 -7.59
C ARG A 262 11.18 22.61 -6.55
N ALA A 263 10.04 22.07 -6.11
CA ALA A 263 9.11 22.75 -5.23
C ALA A 263 9.54 22.72 -3.75
N PHE A 264 10.06 21.59 -3.28
CA PHE A 264 10.35 21.36 -1.85
C PHE A 264 11.83 21.07 -1.57
N GLY A 265 12.63 20.83 -2.60
CA GLY A 265 14.03 20.45 -2.49
C GLY A 265 14.22 18.93 -2.46
N PRO A 266 15.36 18.42 -2.99
CA PRO A 266 15.58 17.00 -3.22
C PRO A 266 15.59 16.13 -1.95
N ASN A 267 15.92 16.72 -0.80
CA ASN A 267 15.97 16.04 0.50
C ASN A 267 14.68 16.22 1.32
N SER A 268 13.65 16.86 0.76
CA SER A 268 12.35 16.99 1.43
C SER A 268 11.68 15.62 1.61
N GLU A 269 10.77 15.51 2.58
CA GLU A 269 10.01 14.27 2.79
C GLU A 269 9.16 13.91 1.57
N SER A 270 8.56 14.90 0.91
CA SER A 270 7.77 14.71 -0.30
C SER A 270 8.60 14.15 -1.46
N SER A 271 9.77 14.74 -1.73
CA SER A 271 10.71 14.26 -2.75
C SER A 271 11.19 12.84 -2.47
N LEU A 272 11.59 12.55 -1.23
CA LEU A 272 12.03 11.21 -0.83
C LEU A 272 10.91 10.18 -0.91
N SER A 273 9.68 10.53 -0.54
CA SER A 273 8.53 9.64 -0.68
C SER A 273 8.27 9.28 -2.15
N LEU A 274 8.37 10.26 -3.05
CA LEU A 274 8.24 10.02 -4.48
C LEU A 274 9.39 9.19 -5.04
N LEU A 275 10.63 9.51 -4.68
CA LEU A 275 11.80 8.75 -5.10
C LEU A 275 11.70 7.29 -4.65
N HIS A 276 11.26 7.04 -3.40
CA HIS A 276 11.02 5.69 -2.90
C HIS A 276 9.92 4.97 -3.70
N ARG A 277 8.78 5.62 -3.95
CA ARG A 277 7.69 5.01 -4.75
C ARG A 277 8.12 4.71 -6.17
N PHE A 278 8.94 5.58 -6.76
CA PHE A 278 9.48 5.37 -8.10
C PHE A 278 10.49 4.23 -8.13
N ALA A 279 11.44 4.20 -7.19
CA ALA A 279 12.36 3.09 -7.01
C ALA A 279 11.62 1.76 -6.78
N TYR A 280 10.52 1.79 -6.05
CA TYR A 280 9.65 0.63 -5.81
C TYR A 280 9.01 0.11 -7.09
N LEU A 281 8.42 0.99 -7.91
CA LEU A 281 7.90 0.60 -9.24
C LEU A 281 9.01 0.00 -10.11
N ALA A 282 10.16 0.67 -10.19
CA ALA A 282 11.27 0.21 -11.00
C ALA A 282 11.71 -1.19 -10.59
N HIS A 283 11.90 -1.41 -9.29
CA HIS A 283 12.38 -2.67 -8.73
C HIS A 283 11.42 -3.84 -8.96
N TYR A 284 10.11 -3.62 -8.79
CA TYR A 284 9.14 -4.71 -8.81
C TYR A 284 8.43 -4.90 -10.16
N SER A 285 8.54 -3.95 -11.09
CA SER A 285 7.70 -3.97 -12.29
C SER A 285 8.46 -3.67 -13.60
N LEU A 286 9.56 -2.91 -13.58
CA LEU A 286 10.16 -2.42 -14.83
C LEU A 286 11.28 -3.30 -15.41
N ASN A 287 11.87 -4.22 -14.62
CA ASN A 287 13.00 -5.06 -15.03
C ASN A 287 14.17 -4.27 -15.70
N ASP A 288 14.41 -3.03 -15.26
CA ASP A 288 15.48 -2.16 -15.75
C ASP A 288 16.52 -1.93 -14.65
N ASP A 289 17.55 -2.78 -14.62
CA ASP A 289 18.61 -2.75 -13.60
C ASP A 289 19.35 -1.41 -13.55
N THR A 290 19.49 -0.72 -14.69
CA THR A 290 20.19 0.57 -14.74
C THR A 290 19.37 1.65 -14.04
N LEU A 291 18.07 1.70 -14.33
CA LEU A 291 17.15 2.61 -13.66
C LEU A 291 17.03 2.28 -12.18
N ILE A 292 16.86 1.01 -11.81
CA ILE A 292 16.76 0.56 -10.42
C ILE A 292 18.01 0.98 -9.64
N LYS A 293 19.20 0.73 -10.18
CA LYS A 293 20.46 1.12 -9.55
C LYS A 293 20.55 2.62 -9.34
N GLY A 294 20.23 3.42 -10.36
CA GLY A 294 20.27 4.87 -10.28
C GLY A 294 19.34 5.41 -9.19
N LEU A 295 18.08 4.97 -9.18
CA LEU A 295 17.09 5.39 -8.19
C LEU A 295 17.43 4.91 -6.78
N ALA A 296 17.90 3.67 -6.63
CA ALA A 296 18.23 3.11 -5.32
C ALA A 296 19.50 3.74 -4.72
N LEU A 297 20.51 4.07 -5.54
CA LEU A 297 21.68 4.84 -5.10
C LEU A 297 21.27 6.22 -4.57
N ASP A 298 20.47 6.94 -5.36
CA ASP A 298 19.98 8.27 -5.00
C ASP A 298 19.14 8.20 -3.71
N LEU A 299 18.27 7.21 -3.60
CA LEU A 299 17.42 7.01 -2.42
C LEU A 299 18.26 6.76 -1.16
N VAL A 300 19.25 5.85 -1.21
CA VAL A 300 20.14 5.57 -0.08
C VAL A 300 20.92 6.81 0.31
N GLN A 301 21.45 7.56 -0.67
CA GLN A 301 22.23 8.77 -0.39
C GLN A 301 21.38 9.84 0.30
N ARG A 302 20.22 10.17 -0.27
CA ARG A 302 19.34 11.20 0.27
C ARG A 302 18.77 10.80 1.64
N SER A 303 18.33 9.55 1.82
CA SER A 303 17.77 9.10 3.10
C SER A 303 18.82 8.94 4.19
N SER A 304 20.05 8.49 3.86
CA SER A 304 21.15 8.38 4.83
C SER A 304 21.46 9.71 5.53
N SER A 305 21.33 10.82 4.80
CA SER A 305 21.59 12.16 5.34
C SER A 305 20.59 12.61 6.41
N ARG A 306 19.44 11.92 6.51
CA ARG A 306 18.35 12.22 7.45
C ARG A 306 18.25 11.22 8.60
N LEU A 307 19.03 10.14 8.56
CA LEU A 307 19.04 9.16 9.65
C LEU A 307 19.67 9.79 10.91
N PRO A 308 19.07 9.57 12.09
CA PRO A 308 19.67 10.02 13.33
C PRO A 308 21.02 9.31 13.54
N VAL A 309 22.01 10.06 14.04
CA VAL A 309 23.31 9.50 14.41
C VAL A 309 23.23 9.01 15.86
N GLY A 310 23.31 7.69 16.07
CA GLY A 310 23.41 7.09 17.40
C GLY A 310 22.24 6.19 17.78
N VAL A 311 21.88 6.19 19.07
CA VAL A 311 20.84 5.33 19.66
C VAL A 311 19.46 5.99 19.50
N GLY A 312 18.41 5.18 19.32
CA GLY A 312 17.02 5.66 19.23
C GLY A 312 16.48 5.76 17.81
N LEU A 313 16.95 4.90 16.89
CA LEU A 313 16.39 4.81 15.55
C LEU A 313 14.99 4.18 15.57
N GLU A 314 13.98 4.94 15.17
CA GLU A 314 12.61 4.43 15.04
C GLU A 314 12.31 4.01 13.60
N TRP A 315 11.38 3.06 13.45
CA TRP A 315 10.86 2.71 12.13
C TRP A 315 9.94 3.81 11.62
N CYS A 316 10.50 4.68 10.79
CA CYS A 316 9.81 5.77 10.13
C CYS A 316 10.07 5.74 8.61
N MET A 317 9.52 6.72 7.89
CA MET A 317 9.69 6.81 6.43
C MET A 317 11.16 6.88 6.01
N ASP A 318 12.00 7.65 6.70
CA ASP A 318 13.42 7.80 6.34
C ASP A 318 14.20 6.48 6.51
N THR A 319 13.94 5.76 7.60
CA THR A 319 14.49 4.42 7.85
C THR A 319 14.01 3.41 6.80
N GLN A 320 12.72 3.48 6.42
CA GLN A 320 12.14 2.65 5.37
C GLN A 320 12.78 2.90 4.01
N TYR A 321 12.98 4.17 3.63
CA TYR A 321 13.62 4.56 2.37
C TYR A 321 15.05 4.02 2.28
N PHE A 322 15.81 4.18 3.36
CA PHE A 322 17.18 3.69 3.45
C PHE A 322 17.25 2.15 3.32
N ALA A 323 16.41 1.44 4.08
CA ALA A 323 16.37 -0.01 4.07
C ALA A 323 15.98 -0.55 2.68
N PHE A 324 14.94 0.03 2.07
CA PHE A 324 14.48 -0.36 0.74
C PHE A 324 15.53 -0.09 -0.33
N GLY A 325 16.12 1.12 -0.36
CA GLY A 325 17.17 1.45 -1.32
C GLY A 325 18.38 0.53 -1.22
N SER A 326 18.81 0.20 0.01
CA SER A 326 19.94 -0.70 0.24
C SER A 326 19.64 -2.13 -0.25
N LYS A 327 18.42 -2.62 -0.02
CA LYS A 327 17.95 -3.91 -0.56
C LYS A 327 17.93 -3.92 -2.08
N ALA A 328 17.33 -2.90 -2.70
CA ALA A 328 17.23 -2.81 -4.15
C ALA A 328 18.62 -2.78 -4.81
N LEU A 329 19.58 -2.05 -4.23
CA LEU A 329 20.98 -2.06 -4.68
C LEU A 329 21.62 -3.43 -4.58
N ALA A 330 21.44 -4.12 -3.44
CA ALA A 330 22.01 -5.44 -3.26
C ALA A 330 21.51 -6.43 -4.31
N ILE A 331 20.23 -6.37 -4.68
CA ILE A 331 19.65 -7.23 -5.73
C ILE A 331 20.23 -6.91 -7.11
N VAL A 332 20.38 -5.63 -7.47
CA VAL A 332 21.01 -5.27 -8.75
C VAL A 332 22.50 -5.67 -8.78
N TYR A 333 23.21 -5.53 -7.66
CA TYR A 333 24.60 -6.00 -7.56
C TYR A 333 24.71 -7.52 -7.67
N GLU A 334 23.74 -8.27 -7.15
CA GLU A 334 23.67 -9.72 -7.33
C GLU A 334 23.53 -10.07 -8.81
N ALA A 335 22.59 -9.43 -9.52
CA ALA A 335 22.40 -9.62 -10.96
C ALA A 335 23.65 -9.28 -11.78
N GLY A 336 24.42 -8.28 -11.35
CA GLY A 336 25.70 -7.88 -11.96
C GLY A 336 26.92 -8.70 -11.51
N GLY A 337 26.77 -9.71 -10.64
CA GLY A 337 27.89 -10.50 -10.11
C GLY A 337 28.84 -9.75 -9.16
N LEU A 338 28.41 -8.60 -8.63
CA LEU A 338 29.22 -7.72 -7.76
C LEU A 338 29.11 -8.16 -6.29
N HIS A 339 29.66 -9.33 -5.98
CA HIS A 339 29.37 -10.02 -4.73
C HIS A 339 29.76 -9.28 -3.43
N GLU A 340 30.83 -8.48 -3.46
CA GLU A 340 31.25 -7.67 -2.32
C GLU A 340 30.25 -6.55 -2.04
N GLU A 341 29.74 -5.91 -3.09
CA GLU A 341 28.77 -4.82 -2.99
C GLU A 341 27.38 -5.30 -2.54
N VAL A 342 27.01 -6.55 -2.84
CA VAL A 342 25.82 -7.21 -2.27
C VAL A 342 25.92 -7.27 -0.75
N GLN A 343 27.01 -7.85 -0.25
CA GLN A 343 27.23 -8.01 1.19
C GLN A 343 27.33 -6.66 1.89
N LYS A 344 28.06 -5.71 1.31
CA LYS A 344 28.22 -4.35 1.85
C LYS A 344 26.89 -3.62 1.95
N SER A 345 26.04 -3.71 0.92
CA SER A 345 24.70 -3.09 0.92
C SER A 345 23.81 -3.67 2.02
N TYR A 346 23.72 -5.00 2.13
CA TYR A 346 22.93 -5.65 3.18
C TYR A 346 23.50 -5.39 4.58
N ASN A 347 24.79 -5.61 4.81
CA ASN A 347 25.43 -5.45 6.12
C ASN A 347 25.30 -4.02 6.64
N ARG A 348 25.42 -3.01 5.76
CA ARG A 348 25.21 -1.62 6.14
C ARG A 348 23.78 -1.38 6.63
N ALA A 349 22.78 -1.88 5.89
CA ALA A 349 21.38 -1.72 6.29
C ALA A 349 21.06 -2.47 7.59
N ILE A 350 21.55 -3.71 7.72
CA ILE A 350 21.39 -4.54 8.91
C ILE A 350 21.98 -3.83 10.14
N ALA A 351 23.23 -3.37 10.06
CA ALA A 351 23.91 -2.71 11.18
C ALA A 351 23.19 -1.43 11.65
N VAL A 352 22.60 -0.66 10.73
CA VAL A 352 21.79 0.53 11.09
C VAL A 352 20.49 0.11 11.77
N LEU A 353 19.75 -0.84 11.19
CA LEU A 353 18.43 -1.25 11.68
C LEU A 353 18.50 -2.03 13.01
N GLU A 354 19.60 -2.73 13.28
CA GLU A 354 19.85 -3.44 14.53
C GLU A 354 19.83 -2.55 15.77
N LEU A 355 20.22 -1.28 15.61
CA LEU A 355 20.28 -0.30 16.70
C LEU A 355 18.92 0.39 16.95
N GLY A 356 17.91 0.06 16.15
CA GLY A 356 16.60 0.68 16.23
C GLY A 356 15.60 -0.04 17.12
N ASP A 357 14.35 0.43 17.02
CA ASP A 357 13.20 -0.14 17.69
C ASP A 357 12.86 -1.58 17.24
N SER A 358 11.81 -2.15 17.82
CA SER A 358 11.39 -3.51 17.51
C SER A 358 11.06 -3.75 16.04
N GLU A 359 10.54 -2.75 15.32
CA GLU A 359 10.19 -2.90 13.90
C GLU A 359 11.46 -2.84 13.05
N CYS A 360 12.39 -1.92 13.33
CA CYS A 360 13.72 -1.89 12.73
C CYS A 360 14.44 -3.24 12.87
N GLN A 361 14.44 -3.83 14.06
CA GLN A 361 15.05 -5.14 14.31
C GLN A 361 14.40 -6.28 13.51
N ILE A 362 13.07 -6.27 13.34
CA ILE A 362 12.36 -7.23 12.47
C ILE A 362 12.83 -7.09 11.02
N ARG A 363 13.03 -5.84 10.55
CA ARG A 363 13.51 -5.57 9.18
C ARG A 363 14.98 -5.95 9.02
N ALA A 364 15.81 -5.75 10.03
CA ALA A 364 17.19 -6.23 10.04
C ALA A 364 17.23 -7.76 9.87
N GLU A 365 16.43 -8.50 10.63
CA GLU A 365 16.34 -9.96 10.53
C GLU A 365 15.86 -10.43 9.15
N MET A 366 14.89 -9.74 8.56
CA MET A 366 14.46 -10.00 7.18
C MET A 366 15.64 -9.87 6.20
N LEU A 367 16.42 -8.79 6.30
CA LEU A 367 17.58 -8.57 5.42
C LEU A 367 18.71 -9.59 5.68
N ARG A 368 18.93 -10.03 6.93
CA ARG A 368 19.85 -11.13 7.25
C ARG A 368 19.44 -12.42 6.56
N GLY A 369 18.14 -12.76 6.60
CA GLY A 369 17.60 -13.93 5.91
C GLY A 369 17.82 -13.88 4.40
N GLU A 370 17.57 -12.72 3.77
CA GLU A 370 17.82 -12.51 2.33
C GLU A 370 19.32 -12.65 1.98
N LEU A 371 20.21 -12.07 2.79
CA LEU A 371 21.65 -12.20 2.63
C LEU A 371 22.13 -13.64 2.78
N ALA A 372 21.64 -14.37 3.80
CA ALA A 372 21.99 -15.77 4.02
C ALA A 372 21.56 -16.66 2.85
N GLN A 373 20.37 -16.42 2.29
CA GLN A 373 19.88 -17.14 1.12
C GLN A 373 20.78 -16.92 -0.10
N TYR A 374 21.20 -15.68 -0.33
CA TYR A 374 22.15 -15.33 -1.39
C TYR A 374 23.50 -16.04 -1.22
N LEU A 375 24.10 -16.01 -0.02
CA LEU A 375 25.36 -16.68 0.26
C LEU A 375 25.26 -18.20 0.09
N GLY A 376 24.12 -18.79 0.46
CA GLY A 376 23.82 -20.21 0.24
C GLY A 376 23.82 -20.58 -1.25
N ARG A 377 23.10 -19.81 -2.08
CA ARG A 377 23.08 -19.98 -3.55
C ARG A 377 24.49 -19.91 -4.14
N ARG A 378 25.29 -18.94 -3.69
CA ARG A 378 26.67 -18.74 -4.17
C ARG A 378 27.58 -19.92 -3.85
N ASN A 379 27.47 -20.47 -2.64
CA ASN A 379 28.35 -21.55 -2.19
C ASN A 379 27.94 -22.94 -2.72
N GLY A 380 26.93 -23.02 -3.59
CA GLY A 380 26.41 -24.30 -4.09
C GLY A 380 25.77 -25.16 -2.99
N ILE A 381 25.55 -24.58 -1.80
CA ILE A 381 24.79 -25.24 -0.75
C ILE A 381 23.35 -25.18 -1.24
N GLY A 382 22.81 -26.33 -1.63
CA GLY A 382 21.39 -26.48 -1.98
C GLY A 382 20.54 -26.14 -0.77
N VAL A 383 20.33 -24.85 -0.53
CA VAL A 383 19.31 -24.38 0.41
C VAL A 383 18.01 -24.80 -0.25
N THR A 384 17.36 -25.82 0.32
CA THR A 384 15.98 -26.19 0.02
C THR A 384 15.12 -24.98 0.34
N SER A 385 15.07 -24.08 -0.62
CA SER A 385 14.33 -22.84 -0.51
C SER A 385 12.87 -23.26 -0.45
N THR A 386 12.25 -23.13 0.72
CA THR A 386 10.85 -22.77 0.76
C THR A 386 10.78 -21.41 0.08
N VAL A 387 10.71 -21.42 -1.25
CA VAL A 387 10.58 -20.23 -2.09
C VAL A 387 9.23 -19.64 -1.74
N PHE A 388 9.20 -18.83 -0.70
CA PHE A 388 8.14 -17.84 -0.54
C PHE A 388 8.52 -16.73 -1.51
N PRO A 389 7.67 -16.45 -2.52
CA PRO A 389 7.94 -15.37 -3.46
C PRO A 389 8.25 -14.11 -2.66
N SER A 390 9.31 -13.40 -3.09
CA SER A 390 9.75 -12.10 -2.60
C SER A 390 8.63 -11.07 -2.82
N SER A 391 7.60 -11.20 -2.00
CA SER A 391 6.39 -10.36 -1.93
C SER A 391 6.64 -9.10 -1.12
#